data_AF-Q4V672-F1
#
_entry.id   AF-Q4V672-F1
#
_cell.length_a   1.000
_cell.length_b   1.000
_cell.length_c   1.000
_cell.angle_alpha   90.00
_cell.angle_beta   90.00
_cell.angle_gamma   90.00
#
_symmetry.space_group_name_H-M   'P 1'
#
loop_
_entity.id
_entity.type
_entity.pdbx_description
1 polymer ?
#
loop_
_entity_poly.entity_id
_entity_poly.type
_entity_poly.pdbx_seq_one_letter_code
_entity_poly.pdbx_strand_id
1 'polypeptide(L)'
;VRKMTRPAIFLVVCSITLLNSVNGYKEIHGMNGKLFPKAATFNFPEYAYKETSKNEITYHELEVTCDQHAQCIGLSPVGVAKINCIRQCISPSCYQDIYAFNELEEG
;
A
#
# COMPACT_ATOMS: atom_id res chain seq x y z
N VAL A 1 3.92 -5.55 -64.74
CA VAL A 1 3.43 -4.78 -63.57
C VAL A 1 2.05 -5.31 -63.19
N ARG A 2 1.92 -6.15 -62.13
CA ARG A 2 0.61 -6.70 -61.71
C ARG A 2 -0.23 -5.59 -61.07
N LYS A 3 -1.39 -5.27 -61.66
CA LYS A 3 -2.41 -4.40 -61.04
C LYS A 3 -2.97 -5.12 -59.81
N MET A 4 -2.53 -4.72 -58.63
CA MET A 4 -3.12 -5.16 -57.38
C MET A 4 -4.57 -4.68 -57.32
N THR A 5 -5.52 -5.61 -57.20
CA THR A 5 -6.95 -5.29 -57.18
C THR A 5 -7.31 -4.56 -55.89
N ARG A 6 -8.17 -3.54 -55.99
CA ARG A 6 -8.66 -2.70 -54.87
C ARG A 6 -8.96 -3.46 -53.55
N PRO A 7 -9.64 -4.63 -53.54
CA PRO A 7 -9.89 -5.37 -52.29
C PRO A 7 -8.61 -5.87 -51.59
N ALA A 8 -7.55 -6.20 -52.34
CA ALA A 8 -6.29 -6.66 -51.76
C ALA A 8 -5.56 -5.54 -51.01
N ILE A 9 -5.69 -4.29 -51.47
CA ILE A 9 -5.11 -3.11 -50.81
C ILE A 9 -5.82 -2.86 -49.47
N PHE A 10 -7.15 -2.95 -49.44
CA PHE A 10 -7.92 -2.79 -48.20
C PHE A 10 -7.58 -3.85 -47.14
N LEU A 11 -7.42 -5.11 -47.55
CA LEU A 11 -7.02 -6.18 -46.63
C LEU A 11 -5.64 -5.93 -46.05
N VAL A 12 -4.67 -5.54 -46.87
CA VAL A 12 -3.30 -5.23 -46.41
C VAL A 12 -3.30 -4.05 -45.44
N VAL A 13 -4.04 -2.98 -45.73
CA VAL A 13 -4.14 -1.81 -44.83
C VAL A 13 -4.81 -2.22 -43.51
N CYS A 14 -5.87 -3.01 -43.56
CA CYS A 14 -6.58 -3.48 -42.36
C CYS A 14 -5.69 -4.36 -41.47
N SER A 15 -4.91 -5.27 -42.09
CA SER A 15 -3.92 -6.09 -41.38
C SER A 15 -2.82 -5.25 -40.74
N ILE A 16 -2.30 -4.22 -41.43
CA ILE A 16 -1.28 -3.32 -40.88
C ILE A 16 -1.85 -2.50 -39.72
N THR A 17 -3.07 -1.99 -39.82
CA THR A 17 -3.71 -1.23 -38.74
C THR A 17 -4.01 -2.10 -37.51
N LEU A 18 -4.42 -3.36 -37.72
CA LEU A 18 -4.66 -4.31 -36.62
C LEU A 18 -3.35 -4.76 -35.94
N LEU A 19 -2.25 -4.91 -36.70
CA LEU A 19 -0.94 -5.22 -36.12
C LEU A 19 -0.40 -4.06 -35.26
N ASN A 20 -0.60 -2.82 -35.70
CA ASN A 20 -0.14 -1.64 -34.96
C ASN A 20 -0.95 -1.40 -33.68
N SER A 21 -2.24 -1.75 -33.63
CA SER A 21 -3.07 -1.60 -32.42
C SER A 21 -2.79 -2.66 -31.36
N VAL A 22 -2.31 -3.85 -31.73
CA VAL A 22 -1.91 -4.90 -30.76
C VAL A 22 -0.57 -4.58 -30.08
N ASN A 23 0.34 -3.88 -30.76
CA ASN A 23 1.64 -3.46 -30.20
C ASN A 23 1.55 -2.27 -29.22
N GLY A 24 0.35 -1.73 -28.96
CA GLY A 24 0.14 -0.50 -28.20
C GLY A 24 0.14 -0.63 -26.67
N TYR A 25 0.15 -1.83 -26.10
CA TYR A 25 0.28 -2.00 -24.65
C TYR A 25 1.77 -2.09 -24.29
N LYS A 26 2.40 -0.93 -24.04
CA LYS A 26 3.70 -0.93 -23.34
C LYS A 26 3.44 -1.23 -21.87
N GLU A 27 3.88 -2.39 -21.41
CA GLU A 27 4.02 -2.66 -19.98
C GLU A 27 4.94 -1.59 -19.37
N ILE A 28 4.47 -0.91 -18.32
CA ILE A 28 5.23 0.12 -17.63
C ILE A 28 6.23 -0.62 -16.73
N HIS A 29 7.48 -0.69 -17.15
CA HIS A 29 8.56 -1.27 -16.34
C HIS A 29 8.94 -0.29 -15.23
N GLY A 30 9.00 -0.77 -13.98
CA GLY A 30 9.59 0.01 -12.90
C GLY A 30 11.08 0.21 -13.09
N MET A 31 11.68 1.19 -12.39
CA MET A 31 13.12 1.55 -12.45
C MET A 31 14.08 0.37 -12.24
N ASN A 32 13.60 -0.76 -11.71
CA ASN A 32 14.37 -1.98 -11.45
C ASN A 32 14.15 -3.09 -12.50
N GLY A 33 13.50 -2.81 -13.63
CA GLY A 33 13.19 -3.81 -14.67
C GLY A 33 12.13 -4.84 -14.27
N LYS A 34 11.66 -4.80 -13.02
CA LYS A 34 10.54 -5.62 -12.54
C LYS A 34 9.22 -4.96 -12.94
N LEU A 35 8.29 -5.80 -13.43
CA LEU A 35 6.91 -5.39 -13.67
C LEU A 35 6.31 -4.88 -12.36
N PHE A 36 5.69 -3.70 -12.36
CA PHE A 36 4.96 -3.27 -11.17
C PHE A 36 3.89 -4.33 -10.86
N PRO A 37 3.79 -4.79 -9.60
CA PRO A 37 2.71 -5.69 -9.23
C PRO A 37 1.39 -5.02 -9.62
N LYS A 38 0.47 -5.81 -10.18
CA LYS A 38 -0.88 -5.34 -10.51
C LYS A 38 -1.43 -4.59 -9.30
N ALA A 39 -1.91 -3.36 -9.51
CA ALA A 39 -2.46 -2.54 -8.43
C ALA A 39 -3.44 -3.38 -7.60
N ALA A 40 -3.11 -3.58 -6.34
CA ALA A 40 -3.89 -4.37 -5.41
C ALA A 40 -4.73 -3.42 -4.56
N THR A 41 -6.02 -3.70 -4.43
CA THR A 41 -6.87 -3.01 -3.46
C THR A 41 -6.53 -3.55 -2.08
N PHE A 42 -5.95 -2.71 -1.23
CA PHE A 42 -5.75 -3.05 0.17
C PHE A 42 -7.08 -2.84 0.92
N ASN A 43 -7.54 -3.87 1.61
CA ASN A 43 -8.73 -3.80 2.45
C ASN A 43 -8.28 -3.62 3.90
N PHE A 44 -8.66 -2.49 4.51
CA PHE A 44 -8.38 -2.23 5.91
C PHE A 44 -9.34 -3.06 6.79
N PRO A 45 -8.84 -3.74 7.83
CA PRO A 45 -9.72 -4.33 8.84
C PRO A 45 -10.57 -3.26 9.51
N GLU A 46 -11.87 -3.52 9.66
CA GLU A 46 -12.79 -2.65 10.38
C GLU A 46 -13.11 -3.28 11.73
N TYR A 47 -12.95 -2.51 12.80
CA TYR A 47 -13.22 -2.94 14.17
C TYR A 47 -14.39 -2.15 14.73
N ALA A 48 -15.30 -2.84 15.42
CA ALA A 48 -16.40 -2.18 16.10
C ALA A 48 -15.88 -1.39 17.30
N TYR A 49 -15.67 -0.09 17.11
CA TYR A 49 -15.27 0.83 18.17
C TYR A 49 -16.44 1.73 18.59
N LYS A 50 -16.60 1.91 19.90
CA LYS A 50 -17.52 2.92 20.46
C LYS A 50 -16.69 3.93 21.23
N GLU A 51 -16.62 5.14 20.69
CA GLU A 51 -15.96 6.26 21.35
C GLU A 51 -16.72 6.61 22.64
N THR A 52 -15.99 6.68 23.74
CA THR A 52 -16.51 7.15 25.03
C THR A 52 -15.42 7.99 25.71
N SER A 53 -15.82 9.05 26.41
CA SER A 53 -14.85 9.93 27.08
C SER A 53 -13.96 9.19 28.07
N LYS A 54 -14.49 8.14 28.72
CA LYS A 54 -13.71 7.31 29.64
C LYS A 54 -12.60 6.56 28.91
N ASN A 55 -12.89 5.97 27.75
CA ASN A 55 -11.90 5.21 27.00
C ASN A 55 -10.77 6.10 26.48
N GLU A 56 -11.10 7.28 25.95
CA GLU A 56 -10.10 8.23 25.44
C GLU A 56 -9.18 8.74 26.55
N ILE A 57 -9.72 9.09 27.72
CA ILE A 57 -8.92 9.51 28.87
C ILE A 57 -7.99 8.39 29.32
N THR A 58 -8.51 7.18 29.50
CA THR A 58 -7.71 6.03 29.92
C THR A 58 -6.63 5.69 28.90
N TYR A 59 -6.94 5.73 27.60
CA TYR A 59 -5.96 5.47 26.55
C TYR A 59 -4.84 6.52 26.55
N HIS A 60 -5.17 7.80 26.72
CA HIS A 60 -4.19 8.86 26.81
C HIS A 60 -3.25 8.71 28.04
N GLU A 61 -3.80 8.33 29.20
CA GLU A 61 -3.01 8.04 30.40
C GLU A 61 -2.01 6.90 30.17
N LEU A 62 -2.44 5.85 29.45
CA LEU A 62 -1.58 4.72 29.08
C LEU A 62 -0.48 5.15 28.09
N GLU A 63 -0.80 6.01 27.11
CA GLU A 63 0.21 6.55 26.19
C GLU A 63 1.31 7.32 26.93
N VAL A 64 0.93 8.23 27.85
CA VAL A 64 1.91 8.98 28.66
C VAL A 64 2.75 8.05 29.53
N THR A 65 2.13 7.05 30.13
CA THR A 65 2.83 6.07 30.98
C THR A 65 3.83 5.24 30.16
N CYS A 66 3.42 4.77 28.98
CA CYS A 66 4.26 3.97 28.10
C CYS A 66 5.35 4.78 27.41
N ASP A 67 5.13 6.07 27.13
CA ASP A 67 6.16 6.97 26.60
C ASP A 67 7.37 7.09 27.55
N GLN A 68 7.09 7.10 28.85
CA GLN A 68 8.09 7.18 29.92
C GLN A 68 8.61 5.81 30.37
N HIS A 69 8.09 4.71 29.81
CA HIS A 69 8.54 3.37 30.15
C HIS A 69 10.01 3.17 29.76
N ALA A 70 10.77 2.42 30.57
CA ALA A 70 12.21 2.23 30.38
C ALA A 70 12.60 1.68 29.00
N GLN A 71 11.69 0.96 28.34
CA GLN A 71 11.88 0.41 27.00
C GLN A 71 11.69 1.45 25.88
N CYS A 72 10.86 2.48 26.10
CA CYS A 72 10.48 3.44 25.06
C CYS A 72 11.11 4.83 25.24
N ILE A 73 11.52 5.19 26.46
CA ILE A 73 12.04 6.52 26.79
C ILE A 73 13.31 6.90 26.00
N GLY A 74 14.13 5.91 25.65
CA GLY A 74 15.36 6.11 24.87
C GLY A 74 15.15 6.25 23.36
N LEU A 75 13.94 6.02 22.87
CA LEU A 75 13.62 6.12 21.45
C LEU A 75 13.29 7.59 21.13
N SER A 76 14.32 8.34 20.75
CA SER A 76 14.23 9.74 20.35
C SER A 76 14.99 9.95 19.04
N PRO A 77 14.49 10.76 18.08
CA PRO A 77 13.26 11.56 18.13
C PRO A 77 11.97 10.71 18.08
N VAL A 78 10.83 11.33 18.35
CA VAL A 78 9.52 10.69 18.18
C VAL A 78 9.36 10.32 16.71
N GLY A 79 9.36 9.02 16.43
CA GLY A 79 9.18 8.44 15.10
C GLY A 79 8.47 7.08 15.20
N VAL A 80 8.39 6.35 14.08
CA VAL A 80 7.66 5.07 13.99
C VAL A 80 8.12 4.07 15.05
N ALA A 81 9.42 3.98 15.31
CA ALA A 81 9.96 3.09 16.33
C ALA A 81 9.42 3.39 17.74
N LYS A 82 9.32 4.68 18.10
CA LYS A 82 8.76 5.09 19.40
C LYS A 82 7.27 4.78 19.48
N ILE A 83 6.53 5.07 18.42
CA ILE A 83 5.08 4.77 18.32
C ILE A 83 4.82 3.27 18.45
N ASN A 84 5.59 2.43 17.76
CA ASN A 84 5.50 0.98 17.86
C ASN A 84 5.77 0.50 19.29
N CYS A 85 6.81 1.04 19.95
CA CYS A 85 7.12 0.71 21.34
C CYS A 85 5.95 1.05 22.29
N ILE A 86 5.39 2.26 22.18
CA ILE A 86 4.27 2.69 23.03
C ILE A 86 3.05 1.80 22.80
N ARG A 87 2.67 1.53 21.55
CA ARG A 87 1.50 0.69 21.22
C ARG A 87 1.67 -0.75 21.71
N GLN A 88 2.88 -1.32 21.57
CA GLN A 88 3.19 -2.64 22.15
C GLN A 88 3.15 -2.64 23.68
N CYS A 89 3.64 -1.57 24.32
CA CYS A 89 3.58 -1.40 25.77
C CYS A 89 2.13 -1.33 26.29
N ILE A 90 1.24 -0.61 25.60
CA ILE A 90 -0.17 -0.48 25.98
C ILE A 90 -0.88 -1.83 25.92
N SER A 91 -0.71 -2.57 24.81
CA SER A 91 -1.29 -3.90 24.65
C SER A 91 -0.56 -4.68 23.57
N PRO A 92 0.25 -5.69 23.93
CA PRO A 92 0.94 -6.52 22.96
C PRO A 92 -0.02 -7.25 22.02
N SER A 93 -1.15 -7.75 22.52
CA SER A 93 -2.13 -8.48 21.69
C SER A 93 -2.80 -7.56 20.67
N CYS A 94 -3.26 -6.37 21.08
CA CYS A 94 -3.87 -5.43 20.15
C CYS A 94 -2.88 -4.95 19.09
N TYR A 95 -1.60 -4.78 19.47
CA TYR A 95 -0.57 -4.43 18.50
C TYR A 95 -0.41 -5.51 17.43
N GLN A 96 -0.39 -6.78 17.83
CA GLN A 96 -0.28 -7.89 16.88
C GLN A 96 -1.49 -7.94 15.93
N ASP A 97 -2.70 -7.80 16.47
CA ASP A 97 -3.93 -7.89 15.68
C ASP A 97 -4.08 -6.71 14.69
N ILE A 98 -3.63 -5.52 15.07
CA ILE A 98 -3.85 -4.29 14.28
C ILE A 98 -2.67 -3.97 13.35
N TYR A 99 -1.43 -4.25 13.74
CA TYR A 99 -0.25 -3.76 13.03
C TYR A 99 0.70 -4.86 12.54
N ALA A 100 0.69 -6.09 13.07
CA ALA A 100 1.71 -7.07 12.69
C ALA A 100 1.58 -7.59 11.25
N PHE A 101 0.38 -7.52 10.67
CA PHE A 101 0.17 -7.95 9.28
C PHE A 101 0.66 -6.92 8.26
N ASN A 102 0.73 -5.64 8.65
CA ASN A 102 1.27 -4.54 7.86
C ASN A 102 1.77 -3.44 8.80
N GLU A 103 3.08 -3.42 9.04
CA GLU A 103 3.70 -2.52 10.03
C GLU A 103 3.60 -1.04 9.61
N LEU A 104 3.76 -0.16 10.60
CA LEU A 104 3.78 1.28 10.37
C LEU A 104 5.00 1.71 9.54
N GLU A 105 4.79 2.62 8.61
CA GLU A 105 5.84 3.23 7.79
C GLU A 105 6.05 4.70 8.17
N GLU A 106 7.23 5.25 7.87
CA GLU A 106 7.48 6.69 7.99
C GLU A 106 6.76 7.43 6.85
N GLY A 107 6.10 8.55 7.17
CA GLY A 107 5.34 9.38 6.23
C GLY A 107 5.87 10.80 6.11
#